data_AF-A0A0F7TVD8-F1
#
_entry.id   AF-A0A0F7TVD8-F1
#
_cell.length_a   1.000
_cell.length_b   1.000
_cell.length_c   1.000
_cell.angle_alpha   90.00
_cell.angle_beta   90.00
_cell.angle_gamma   90.00
#
_symmetry.space_group_name_H-M   'P 1'
#
loop_
_entity.id
_entity.type
_entity.pdbx_description
1 polymer ?
#
loop_
_entity_poly.entity_id
_entity_poly.type
_entity_poly.pdbx_seq_one_letter_code
_entity_poly.pdbx_strand_id
1 'polypeptide(L)'
;MPKLQVLRNLGIQSFKIAFDDIPTELNCNSDKEKWIDTVMWYWLAVAQAYYLNRIQDELVVPHGLEALENVPTNCAGSQSDPEKEEFGTILDNNISIQWTGEGIFTDQINDTSVQQAHSTYVTDKLFPFPGLAQVSSRFHLESPMEQAYASMPTLANYGD
;
A
#
# COMPACT_ATOMS: atom_id res chain seq x y z
N MET A 1 -18.37 6.24 -5.31
CA MET A 1 -17.32 7.06 -4.64
C MET A 1 -17.14 8.41 -5.35
N PRO A 2 -17.77 9.51 -4.90
CA PRO A 2 -17.86 10.75 -5.67
C PRO A 2 -16.50 11.41 -5.98
N LYS A 3 -15.57 11.46 -5.01
CA LYS A 3 -14.24 12.09 -5.21
C LYS A 3 -13.44 11.41 -6.32
N LEU A 4 -13.35 10.08 -6.30
CA LEU A 4 -12.61 9.31 -7.30
C LEU A 4 -13.26 9.41 -8.69
N GLN A 5 -14.58 9.44 -8.75
CA GLN A 5 -15.32 9.63 -10.02
C GLN A 5 -15.04 11.00 -10.63
N VAL A 6 -14.98 12.07 -9.83
CA VAL A 6 -14.61 13.41 -10.32
C VAL A 6 -13.20 13.39 -10.91
N LEU A 7 -12.22 12.81 -10.22
CA LEU A 7 -10.84 12.70 -10.72
C LEU A 7 -10.76 11.89 -12.00
N ARG A 8 -11.46 10.76 -12.08
CA ARG A 8 -11.56 9.94 -13.30
C ARG A 8 -12.15 10.74 -14.46
N ASN A 9 -13.19 11.54 -14.21
CA ASN A 9 -13.81 12.38 -15.25
C ASN A 9 -12.85 13.47 -15.77
N LEU A 10 -11.83 13.83 -15.01
CA LEU A 10 -10.75 14.73 -15.44
C LEU A 10 -9.64 13.99 -16.21
N GLY A 11 -9.78 12.68 -16.44
CA GLY A 11 -8.84 11.86 -17.20
C GLY A 11 -7.79 11.14 -16.35
N ILE A 12 -7.89 11.14 -15.02
CA ILE A 12 -7.00 10.36 -14.16
C ILE A 12 -7.31 8.86 -14.32
N GLN A 13 -6.27 8.07 -14.58
CA GLN A 13 -6.39 6.63 -14.87
C GLN A 13 -5.78 5.73 -13.80
N SER A 14 -4.90 6.25 -12.94
CA SER A 14 -4.30 5.51 -11.83
C SER A 14 -4.68 6.12 -10.49
N PHE A 15 -4.89 5.27 -9.50
CA PHE A 15 -5.31 5.67 -8.17
C PHE A 15 -4.47 4.96 -7.12
N LYS A 16 -4.14 5.70 -6.06
CA LYS A 16 -3.45 5.19 -4.89
C LYS A 16 -4.21 5.61 -3.64
N ILE A 17 -4.48 4.65 -2.76
CA ILE A 17 -5.16 4.88 -1.47
C ILE A 17 -4.17 4.61 -0.36
N ALA A 18 -3.87 5.63 0.44
CA ALA A 18 -2.87 5.55 1.49
C ALA A 18 -3.56 5.52 2.87
N PHE A 19 -3.26 4.50 3.66
CA PHE A 19 -3.72 4.28 5.04
C PHE A 19 -2.58 4.36 6.06
N ASP A 20 -1.41 4.86 5.66
CA ASP A 20 -0.31 5.17 6.56
C ASP A 20 -0.69 6.29 7.53
N ASP A 21 -0.15 6.24 8.75
CA ASP A 21 -0.32 7.24 9.81
C ASP A 21 -1.77 7.60 10.18
N ILE A 22 -2.68 6.61 10.17
CA ILE A 22 -4.06 6.78 10.63
C ILE A 22 -4.26 6.30 12.08
N PRO A 23 -5.24 6.86 12.82
CA PRO A 23 -5.65 6.32 14.11
C PRO A 23 -6.10 4.87 13.99
N THR A 24 -5.71 4.08 14.96
CA THR A 24 -5.90 2.64 14.96
C THR A 24 -7.10 2.20 15.79
N GLU A 25 -8.12 3.06 15.80
CA GLU A 25 -9.35 2.88 16.57
C GLU A 25 -10.54 3.21 15.67
N LEU A 26 -11.63 2.47 15.86
CA LEU A 26 -12.87 2.73 15.14
C LEU A 26 -13.51 4.02 15.66
N ASN A 27 -13.64 5.01 14.78
CA ASN A 27 -14.10 6.35 15.15
C ASN A 27 -15.63 6.49 15.15
N CYS A 28 -16.35 5.69 14.36
CA CYS A 28 -17.80 5.81 14.20
C CYS A 28 -18.54 4.53 14.61
N ASN A 29 -19.79 4.68 15.10
CA ASN A 29 -20.58 3.55 15.59
C ASN A 29 -20.90 2.54 14.48
N SER A 30 -21.14 2.99 13.26
CA SER A 30 -21.41 2.09 12.13
C SER A 30 -20.24 1.16 11.83
N ASP A 31 -18.99 1.65 11.96
CA ASP A 31 -17.83 0.78 11.79
C ASP A 31 -17.65 -0.16 12.99
N LYS A 32 -17.92 0.30 14.22
CA LYS A 32 -17.91 -0.56 15.43
C LYS A 32 -18.95 -1.67 15.38
N GLU A 33 -20.11 -1.40 14.80
CA GLU A 33 -21.17 -2.39 14.61
C GLU A 33 -20.82 -3.40 13.52
N LYS A 34 -20.13 -2.95 12.47
CA LYS A 34 -19.75 -3.78 11.33
C LYS A 34 -18.52 -4.63 11.61
N TRP A 35 -17.51 -4.05 12.26
CA TRP A 35 -16.21 -4.66 12.48
C TRP A 35 -16.02 -4.89 13.98
N ILE A 36 -16.08 -6.16 14.37
CA ILE A 36 -15.97 -6.54 15.78
C ILE A 36 -14.48 -6.56 16.14
N ASP A 37 -14.06 -5.59 16.97
CA ASP A 37 -12.72 -5.50 17.53
C ASP A 37 -12.48 -6.57 18.61
N THR A 38 -12.36 -7.83 18.17
CA THR A 38 -12.18 -9.01 19.04
C THR A 38 -10.78 -9.58 19.00
N VAL A 39 -10.05 -9.37 17.89
CA VAL A 39 -8.66 -9.76 17.72
C VAL A 39 -7.91 -8.48 17.35
N MET A 40 -6.88 -8.16 18.13
CA MET A 40 -6.08 -6.95 17.93
C MET A 40 -5.70 -6.81 16.44
N TRP A 41 -6.13 -5.71 15.82
CA TRP A 41 -5.77 -5.29 14.46
C TRP A 41 -6.43 -6.02 13.29
N TYR A 42 -7.05 -7.19 13.51
CA TYR A 42 -7.72 -7.95 12.44
C TYR A 42 -8.81 -7.14 11.73
N TRP A 43 -9.61 -6.40 12.50
CA TRP A 43 -10.68 -5.57 11.95
C TRP A 43 -10.16 -4.47 11.02
N LEU A 44 -8.93 -3.97 11.24
CA LEU A 44 -8.34 -2.90 10.45
C LEU A 44 -7.96 -3.41 9.06
N ALA A 45 -7.30 -4.56 8.98
CA ALA A 45 -7.03 -5.26 7.73
C ALA A 45 -8.33 -5.49 6.94
N VAL A 46 -9.35 -6.04 7.60
CA VAL A 46 -10.64 -6.32 6.96
C VAL A 46 -11.33 -5.05 6.47
N ALA A 47 -11.33 -3.97 7.25
CA ALA A 47 -11.92 -2.71 6.86
C ALA A 47 -11.20 -2.07 5.66
N GLN A 48 -9.87 -2.08 5.66
CA GLN A 48 -9.06 -1.54 4.56
C GLN A 48 -9.28 -2.32 3.27
N ALA A 49 -9.17 -3.65 3.33
CA ALA A 49 -9.39 -4.48 2.15
C ALA A 49 -10.82 -4.40 1.63
N TYR A 50 -11.83 -4.36 2.52
CA TYR A 50 -13.22 -4.14 2.11
C TYR A 50 -13.39 -2.84 1.31
N TYR A 51 -12.77 -1.75 1.76
CA TYR A 51 -12.85 -0.47 1.05
C TYR A 51 -12.10 -0.51 -0.30
N LEU A 52 -10.91 -1.10 -0.34
CA LEU A 52 -10.10 -1.23 -1.54
C LEU A 52 -10.76 -2.13 -2.59
N ASN A 53 -11.28 -3.30 -2.21
CA ASN A 53 -12.00 -4.21 -3.10
C ASN A 53 -13.23 -3.55 -3.71
N ARG A 54 -13.94 -2.71 -2.94
CA ARG A 54 -15.03 -1.91 -3.50
C ARG A 54 -14.56 -0.91 -4.54
N ILE A 55 -13.43 -0.24 -4.34
CA ILE A 55 -12.87 0.65 -5.37
C ILE A 55 -12.49 -0.17 -6.61
N GLN A 56 -11.88 -1.33 -6.43
CA GLN A 56 -11.52 -2.23 -7.51
C GLN A 56 -12.75 -2.62 -8.33
N ASP A 57 -13.81 -3.09 -7.67
CA ASP A 57 -15.02 -3.61 -8.30
C ASP A 57 -15.94 -2.51 -8.86
N GLU A 58 -16.08 -1.38 -8.16
CA GLU A 58 -17.05 -0.34 -8.52
C GLU A 58 -16.44 0.75 -9.42
N LEU A 59 -15.11 0.90 -9.47
CA LEU A 59 -14.44 1.97 -10.20
C LEU A 59 -13.35 1.47 -11.16
N VAL A 60 -12.43 0.63 -10.71
CA VAL A 60 -11.23 0.27 -11.51
C VAL A 60 -11.61 -0.67 -12.65
N VAL A 61 -12.19 -1.83 -12.33
CA VAL A 61 -12.58 -2.84 -13.31
C VAL A 61 -13.61 -2.32 -14.31
N PRO A 62 -14.72 -1.66 -13.91
CA PRO A 62 -15.75 -1.22 -14.85
C PRO A 62 -15.31 -0.11 -15.81
N HIS A 63 -14.22 0.58 -15.49
CA HIS A 63 -13.73 1.69 -16.29
C HIS A 63 -12.37 1.40 -16.96
N GLY A 64 -11.83 0.19 -16.82
CA GLY A 64 -10.56 -0.19 -17.43
C GLY A 64 -9.41 0.70 -16.99
N LEU A 65 -9.38 1.05 -15.71
CA LEU A 65 -8.34 1.88 -15.12
C LEU A 65 -7.07 1.06 -14.87
N GLU A 66 -5.96 1.75 -14.62
CA GLU A 66 -4.72 1.13 -14.17
C GLU A 66 -4.92 0.42 -12.82
N ALA A 67 -4.03 -0.54 -12.52
CA ALA A 67 -4.09 -1.30 -11.27
C ALA A 67 -4.14 -0.36 -10.05
N LEU A 68 -5.04 -0.64 -9.11
CA LEU A 68 -5.15 0.12 -7.86
C LEU A 68 -3.92 -0.13 -7.01
N GLU A 69 -3.32 0.94 -6.50
CA GLU A 69 -2.24 0.86 -5.53
C GLU A 69 -2.76 1.23 -4.13
N ASN A 70 -2.16 0.65 -3.10
CA ASN A 70 -2.42 1.06 -1.72
C ASN A 70 -1.17 1.09 -0.85
N VAL A 71 -1.24 1.87 0.22
CA VAL A 71 -0.27 1.82 1.33
C VAL A 71 -1.06 1.37 2.56
N PRO A 72 -0.83 0.16 3.10
CA PRO A 72 -1.52 -0.30 4.30
C PRO A 72 -0.99 0.46 5.53
N THR A 73 -1.73 0.43 6.63
CA THR A 73 -1.26 1.03 7.90
C THR A 73 0.03 0.37 8.39
N ASN A 74 0.15 -0.94 8.24
CA ASN A 74 1.34 -1.71 8.60
C ASN A 74 2.26 -1.93 7.39
N CYS A 75 2.81 -0.87 6.79
CA CYS A 75 3.52 -0.93 5.49
C CYS A 75 5.01 -1.34 5.55
N ALA A 76 5.56 -1.63 6.73
CA ALA A 76 6.99 -1.93 6.94
C ALA A 76 7.19 -3.30 7.59
N GLY A 77 8.37 -3.89 7.43
CA GLY A 77 8.77 -5.17 8.01
C GLY A 77 8.34 -6.37 7.17
N SER A 78 9.24 -7.34 7.02
CA SER A 78 8.95 -8.59 6.30
C SER A 78 8.49 -9.74 7.19
N GLN A 79 8.67 -9.63 8.51
CA GLN A 79 8.35 -10.71 9.46
C GLN A 79 6.88 -11.12 9.41
N SER A 80 6.62 -12.40 9.73
CA SER A 80 5.26 -12.95 9.79
C SER A 80 4.40 -12.10 10.72
N ASP A 81 3.25 -11.69 10.20
CA ASP A 81 2.32 -10.79 10.85
C ASP A 81 0.89 -11.20 10.48
N PRO A 82 0.06 -11.62 11.45
CA PRO A 82 -1.32 -12.06 11.19
C PRO A 82 -2.20 -10.99 10.55
N GLU A 83 -1.94 -9.70 10.80
CA GLU A 83 -2.72 -8.60 10.21
C GLU A 83 -2.37 -8.42 8.74
N LYS A 84 -1.08 -8.50 8.38
CA LYS A 84 -0.65 -8.50 6.96
C LYS A 84 -1.11 -9.73 6.21
N GLU A 85 -1.04 -10.90 6.84
CA GLU A 85 -1.48 -12.16 6.24
C GLU A 85 -2.97 -12.11 5.94
N GLU A 86 -3.77 -11.66 6.90
CA GLU A 86 -5.21 -11.48 6.71
C GLU A 86 -5.49 -10.46 5.61
N PHE A 87 -4.88 -9.27 5.69
CA PHE A 87 -5.06 -8.21 4.69
C PHE A 87 -4.78 -8.73 3.28
N GLY A 88 -3.66 -9.40 3.09
CA GLY A 88 -3.27 -10.02 1.84
C GLY A 88 -4.24 -11.09 1.34
N THR A 89 -4.75 -11.92 2.25
CA THR A 89 -5.65 -13.03 1.93
C THR A 89 -7.01 -12.56 1.40
N ILE A 90 -7.51 -11.43 1.90
CA ILE A 90 -8.84 -10.91 1.57
C ILE A 90 -8.82 -9.82 0.47
N LEU A 91 -7.67 -9.19 0.22
CA LEU A 91 -7.51 -8.16 -0.80
C LEU A 91 -7.60 -8.78 -2.20
N ASP A 92 -8.22 -8.07 -3.15
CA ASP A 92 -8.21 -8.50 -4.55
C ASP A 92 -6.76 -8.56 -5.07
N ASN A 93 -6.37 -9.71 -5.64
CA ASN A 93 -5.01 -9.99 -6.10
C ASN A 93 -4.52 -9.09 -7.26
N ASN A 94 -5.39 -8.24 -7.83
CA ASN A 94 -5.00 -7.23 -8.81
C ASN A 94 -4.62 -5.89 -8.17
N ILE A 95 -4.80 -5.74 -6.85
CA ILE A 95 -4.46 -4.52 -6.11
C ILE A 95 -3.00 -4.63 -5.63
N SER A 96 -2.21 -3.63 -5.98
CA SER A 96 -0.80 -3.55 -5.60
C SER A 96 -0.63 -2.97 -4.19
N ILE A 97 0.28 -3.56 -3.42
CA ILE A 97 0.59 -3.17 -2.04
C ILE A 97 1.97 -2.50 -1.99
N GLN A 98 2.03 -1.28 -1.48
CA GLN A 98 3.28 -0.60 -1.21
C GLN A 98 3.92 -1.15 0.07
N TRP A 99 5.20 -1.47 -0.01
CA TRP A 99 6.03 -1.88 1.13
C TRP A 99 7.28 -1.01 1.25
N THR A 100 7.62 -0.56 2.45
CA THR A 100 8.73 0.39 2.69
C THR A 100 10.09 -0.29 2.95
N GLY A 101 10.11 -1.62 3.05
CA GLY A 101 11.28 -2.38 3.48
C GLY A 101 11.12 -2.87 4.91
N GLU A 102 12.24 -3.18 5.59
CA GLU A 102 12.22 -3.69 6.98
C GLU A 102 11.80 -2.64 8.01
N GLY A 103 11.95 -1.36 7.68
CA GLY A 103 11.47 -0.22 8.44
C GLY A 103 10.91 0.86 7.52
N ILE A 104 10.24 1.86 8.11
CA ILE A 104 9.72 3.04 7.41
C ILE A 104 10.83 3.74 6.62
N PHE A 105 12.02 3.83 7.22
CA PHE A 105 13.27 4.11 6.54
C PHE A 105 14.13 2.86 6.63
N THR A 106 14.48 2.32 5.47
CA THR A 106 15.34 1.14 5.36
C THR A 106 16.64 1.55 4.71
N ASP A 107 17.77 1.08 5.22
CA ASP A 107 19.09 1.35 4.62
C ASP A 107 19.32 0.49 3.36
N GLN A 108 18.86 -0.77 3.39
CA GLN A 108 18.99 -1.73 2.30
C GLN A 108 17.78 -2.67 2.24
N ILE A 109 17.25 -2.87 1.04
CA ILE A 109 16.28 -3.92 0.75
C ILE A 109 17.03 -5.08 0.09
N ASN A 110 16.91 -6.29 0.64
CA ASN A 110 17.51 -7.50 0.07
C ASN A 110 16.42 -8.48 -0.42
N ASP A 111 16.80 -9.39 -1.34
CA ASP A 111 15.87 -10.33 -1.97
C ASP A 111 15.15 -11.25 -0.97
N THR A 112 15.83 -11.65 0.11
CA THR A 112 15.23 -12.49 1.17
C THR A 112 14.09 -11.74 1.87
N SER A 113 14.32 -10.48 2.24
CA SER A 113 13.30 -9.61 2.83
C SER A 113 12.12 -9.40 1.90
N VAL A 114 12.36 -9.22 0.60
CA VAL A 114 11.31 -9.09 -0.43
C VAL A 114 10.48 -10.38 -0.52
N GLN A 115 11.12 -11.55 -0.63
CA GLN A 115 10.42 -12.84 -0.69
C GLN A 115 9.62 -13.12 0.58
N GLN A 116 10.18 -12.76 1.73
CA GLN A 116 9.49 -12.91 3.00
C GLN A 116 8.29 -11.96 3.09
N ALA A 117 8.42 -10.70 2.63
CA ALA A 117 7.32 -9.76 2.58
C ALA A 117 6.19 -10.23 1.64
N HIS A 118 6.51 -10.75 0.45
CA HIS A 118 5.51 -11.38 -0.43
C HIS A 118 4.74 -12.51 0.26
N SER A 119 5.43 -13.33 1.05
CA SER A 119 4.81 -14.42 1.81
C SER A 119 3.93 -13.89 2.94
N THR A 120 4.40 -12.89 3.68
CA THR A 120 3.68 -12.25 4.78
C THR A 120 2.42 -11.52 4.30
N TYR A 121 2.46 -10.86 3.15
CA TYR A 121 1.31 -10.19 2.54
C TYR A 121 0.51 -11.09 1.59
N VAL A 122 0.86 -12.37 1.46
CA VAL A 122 0.13 -13.35 0.62
C VAL A 122 -0.14 -12.82 -0.80
N THR A 123 0.83 -12.11 -1.40
CA THR A 123 0.62 -11.42 -2.69
C THR A 123 1.87 -11.46 -3.56
N ASP A 124 1.68 -11.43 -4.88
CA ASP A 124 2.74 -11.17 -5.87
C ASP A 124 2.78 -9.70 -6.33
N LYS A 125 1.86 -8.85 -5.86
CA LYS A 125 1.73 -7.43 -6.24
C LYS A 125 2.35 -6.46 -5.23
N LEU A 126 3.38 -6.91 -4.52
CA LEU A 126 4.16 -6.04 -3.65
C LEU A 126 5.09 -5.17 -4.50
N PHE A 127 5.11 -3.86 -4.26
CA PHE A 127 6.10 -2.97 -4.86
C PHE A 127 6.85 -2.18 -3.78
N PRO A 128 8.19 -2.10 -3.86
CA PRO A 128 8.97 -1.36 -2.89
C PRO A 128 8.81 0.15 -3.14
N PHE A 129 8.59 0.88 -2.05
CA PHE A 129 8.73 2.33 -2.01
C PHE A 129 9.87 2.63 -1.03
N PRO A 130 11.13 2.58 -1.51
CA PRO A 130 12.24 2.91 -0.65
C PRO A 130 12.14 4.39 -0.26
N GLY A 131 12.32 4.68 1.03
CA GLY A 131 12.53 6.06 1.48
C GLY A 131 13.86 6.58 0.94
N LEU A 132 14.95 6.38 1.68
CA LEU A 132 16.31 6.73 1.27
C LEU A 132 17.13 5.50 0.81
N ALA A 133 16.47 4.34 0.67
CA ALA A 133 17.14 3.05 0.47
C ALA A 133 17.61 2.87 -0.97
N GLN A 134 18.89 2.55 -1.20
CA GLN A 134 19.34 2.03 -2.49
C GLN A 134 18.71 0.65 -2.72
N VAL A 135 18.01 0.48 -3.84
CA VAL A 135 17.36 -0.78 -4.21
C VAL A 135 17.93 -1.26 -5.55
N SER A 136 18.27 -2.54 -5.62
CA SER A 136 18.93 -3.18 -6.77
C SER A 136 18.00 -3.57 -7.93
N SER A 137 16.71 -3.23 -7.88
CA SER A 137 15.68 -3.73 -8.81
C SER A 137 15.03 -2.61 -9.66
N ARG A 138 14.05 -2.87 -10.54
CA ARG A 138 13.65 -1.94 -11.63
C ARG A 138 12.28 -1.25 -11.49
N PHE A 139 11.63 -1.31 -10.33
CA PHE A 139 10.33 -0.64 -10.11
C PHE A 139 10.36 0.16 -8.81
N HIS A 140 10.56 1.48 -8.93
CA HIS A 140 10.72 2.36 -7.77
C HIS A 140 9.86 3.61 -7.87
N LEU A 141 9.23 3.93 -6.75
CA LEU A 141 8.70 5.24 -6.43
C LEU A 141 9.49 5.73 -5.20
N GLU A 142 10.07 6.93 -5.27
CA GLU A 142 10.85 7.53 -4.18
C GLU A 142 10.06 8.61 -3.45
N SER A 143 10.34 8.81 -2.15
CA SER A 143 9.95 10.02 -1.42
C SER A 143 11.05 11.07 -1.57
N PRO A 144 10.91 12.05 -2.49
CA PRO A 144 11.90 13.09 -2.64
C PRO A 144 11.99 13.95 -1.37
N MET A 145 13.15 14.55 -1.16
CA MET A 145 13.30 15.62 -0.17
C MET A 145 12.37 16.79 -0.52
N GLU A 146 11.90 17.50 0.52
CA GLU A 146 11.04 18.68 0.39
C GLU A 146 11.63 19.75 -0.54
N GLN A 147 12.96 19.86 -0.55
CA GLN A 147 13.69 20.69 -1.51
C GLN A 147 13.97 19.89 -2.78
N ALA A 148 13.23 20.19 -3.86
CA ALA A 148 13.34 19.47 -5.14
C ALA A 148 14.79 19.35 -5.67
N TYR A 149 15.63 20.37 -5.49
CA TYR A 149 17.04 20.34 -5.92
C TYR A 149 17.89 19.37 -5.11
N ALA A 150 17.58 19.16 -3.83
CA ALA A 150 18.29 18.21 -2.97
C ALA A 150 17.98 16.75 -3.34
N SER A 151 16.85 16.51 -4.01
CA SER A 151 16.44 15.19 -4.51
C SER A 151 17.09 14.81 -5.84
N MET A 152 17.64 15.77 -6.59
CA MET A 152 18.19 15.52 -7.93
C MET A 152 19.34 14.49 -7.95
N PRO A 153 20.31 14.51 -7.02
CA PRO A 153 21.37 13.50 -6.99
C PRO A 153 20.83 12.10 -6.69
N THR A 154 19.82 12.00 -5.82
CA THR A 154 19.17 10.73 -5.47
C THR A 154 18.44 10.20 -6.69
N LEU A 155 17.50 10.97 -7.26
CA LEU A 155 16.71 10.57 -8.43
C LEU A 155 17.56 10.17 -9.65
N ALA A 156 18.71 10.83 -9.86
CA ALA A 156 19.62 10.49 -10.94
C ALA A 156 20.24 9.08 -10.81
N ASN A 157 20.43 8.59 -9.58
CA ASN A 157 21.04 7.27 -9.33
C ASN A 157 20.04 6.10 -9.46
N TYR A 158 18.73 6.36 -9.54
CA TYR A 158 17.69 5.31 -9.68
C TYR A 158 17.18 5.13 -11.13
N GLY A 159 17.63 5.97 -12.06
CA GLY A 159 17.18 5.94 -13.47
C GLY A 159 17.97 5.01 -14.40
N ASP A 160 19.07 4.41 -13.94
CA ASP A 160 19.96 3.52 -14.71
C ASP A 160 19.69 2.02 -14.44
#